data_AF-A0A976DSN4-F1
#
_entry.id   AF-A0A976DSN4-F1
#
_cell.length_a   1.000
_cell.length_b   1.000
_cell.length_c   1.000
_cell.angle_alpha   90.00
_cell.angle_beta   90.00
_cell.angle_gamma   90.00
#
_symmetry.space_group_name_H-M   'P 1'
#
loop_
_entity.id
_entity.type
_entity.pdbx_description
1 polymer ?
#
loop_
_entity_poly.entity_id
_entity_poly.type
_entity_poly.pdbx_seq_one_letter_code
_entity_poly.pdbx_strand_id
1 'polypeptide(L)'
;MDNDIKVWLYDILNAIMEIESFFNESTKEFAKYQSDLRTKRAVERNIEIIGEALNRILKRDETIVISNSRKIVDTRNRIIHGYDTVSDDVIWGIIIRYIPILQTEIQILLDEP
;
A
#
# COMPACT_ATOMS: atom_id res chain seq x y z
N MET A 1 -2.04 5.82 21.44
CA MET A 1 -1.01 5.39 20.45
C MET A 1 0.13 6.42 20.29
N ASP A 2 1.37 5.99 20.07
CA ASP A 2 2.58 6.84 19.83
C ASP A 2 2.32 7.80 18.65
N ASN A 3 2.81 9.05 18.76
CA ASN A 3 2.59 10.09 17.75
C ASN A 3 3.29 9.77 16.42
N ASP A 4 4.46 9.13 16.45
CA ASP A 4 5.19 8.73 15.25
C ASP A 4 4.43 7.62 14.50
N ILE A 5 3.82 6.68 15.25
CA ILE A 5 2.97 5.62 14.67
C ILE A 5 1.74 6.24 14.01
N LYS A 6 1.09 7.21 14.67
CA LYS A 6 -0.04 7.95 14.06
C LYS A 6 0.35 8.60 12.74
N VAL A 7 1.51 9.25 12.68
CA VAL A 7 2.01 9.86 11.44
C VAL A 7 2.17 8.81 10.33
N TRP A 8 2.79 7.66 10.62
CA TRP A 8 2.96 6.61 9.61
C TRP A 8 1.66 5.95 9.18
N LEU A 9 0.67 5.82 10.08
CA LEU A 9 -0.66 5.35 9.73
C LEU A 9 -1.37 6.33 8.78
N TYR A 10 -1.23 7.64 9.01
CA TYR A 10 -1.74 8.65 8.07
C TYR A 10 -1.02 8.61 6.73
N ASP A 11 0.30 8.40 6.70
CA ASP A 11 1.05 8.23 5.44
C ASP A 11 0.49 7.04 4.62
N ILE A 12 0.19 5.92 5.29
CA ILE A 12 -0.43 4.75 4.65
C ILE A 12 -1.82 5.10 4.12
N LEU A 13 -2.66 5.73 4.94
CA LEU A 13 -4.02 6.07 4.55
C LEU A 13 -4.05 7.02 3.35
N ASN A 14 -3.19 8.04 3.34
CA ASN A 14 -3.05 8.97 2.22
C ASN A 14 -2.60 8.26 0.95
N ALA A 15 -1.59 7.39 1.03
CA ALA A 15 -1.12 6.62 -0.11
C ALA A 15 -2.20 5.68 -0.69
N ILE A 16 -3.02 5.08 0.18
CA ILE A 16 -4.18 4.29 -0.25
C ILE A 16 -5.20 5.16 -0.99
N MET A 17 -5.55 6.32 -0.43
CA MET A 17 -6.51 7.24 -1.07
C MET A 17 -6.00 7.72 -2.43
N GLU A 18 -4.70 7.98 -2.57
CA GLU A 18 -4.10 8.30 -3.87
C GLU A 18 -4.25 7.15 -4.87
N ILE A 19 -3.93 5.91 -4.47
CA ILE A 19 -4.12 4.72 -5.32
C ILE A 19 -5.57 4.63 -5.79
N GLU A 20 -6.53 4.74 -4.87
CA GLU A 20 -7.96 4.68 -5.21
C GLU A 20 -8.36 5.80 -6.16
N SER A 21 -7.81 7.01 -5.99
CA SER A 21 -8.12 8.17 -6.82
C SER A 21 -7.81 7.97 -8.30
N PHE A 22 -6.81 7.16 -8.64
CA PHE A 22 -6.45 6.84 -10.03
C PHE A 22 -7.51 5.98 -10.74
N PHE A 23 -8.47 5.42 -9.98
CA PHE A 23 -9.54 4.58 -10.50
C PHE A 23 -10.94 5.20 -10.32
N ASN A 24 -11.08 6.37 -9.70
CA ASN A 24 -12.41 6.93 -9.37
C ASN A 24 -13.32 7.19 -10.59
N GLU A 25 -12.74 7.48 -11.76
CA GLU A 25 -13.49 7.82 -12.98
C GLU A 25 -13.84 6.60 -13.83
N SER A 26 -13.41 5.39 -13.46
CA SER A 26 -13.66 4.18 -14.25
C SER A 26 -13.75 2.91 -13.41
N THR A 27 -14.37 1.86 -13.94
CA THR A 27 -14.27 0.55 -13.28
C THR A 27 -12.81 0.10 -13.27
N LYS A 28 -12.33 -0.42 -12.13
CA LYS A 28 -11.00 -1.01 -12.00
C LYS A 28 -10.84 -2.17 -12.97
N GLU A 29 -10.18 -1.91 -14.08
CA GLU A 29 -9.92 -2.88 -15.15
C GLU A 29 -8.42 -3.10 -15.30
N PHE A 30 -7.99 -4.36 -15.23
CA PHE A 30 -6.58 -4.72 -15.32
C PHE A 30 -5.94 -4.26 -16.63
N ALA A 31 -6.63 -4.41 -17.75
CA ALA A 31 -6.13 -4.02 -19.07
C ALA A 31 -5.84 -2.50 -19.14
N LYS A 32 -6.71 -1.67 -18.54
CA LYS A 32 -6.51 -0.22 -18.49
C LYS A 32 -5.27 0.13 -17.65
N TYR A 33 -5.17 -0.45 -16.45
CA TYR A 33 -4.00 -0.31 -15.59
C TYR A 33 -2.70 -0.72 -16.29
N GLN A 34 -2.69 -1.91 -16.92
CA GLN A 34 -1.52 -2.46 -17.62
C GLN A 34 -1.05 -1.55 -18.75
N SER A 35 -1.99 -0.93 -19.47
CA SER A 35 -1.72 -0.03 -20.60
C SER A 35 -1.30 1.39 -20.19
N ASP A 36 -1.53 1.81 -18.95
CA ASP A 36 -1.27 3.16 -18.47
C ASP A 36 0.00 3.23 -17.60
N LEU A 37 1.13 3.51 -18.24
CA LEU A 37 2.43 3.65 -17.56
C LEU A 37 2.41 4.70 -16.44
N ARG A 38 1.66 5.79 -16.57
CA ARG A 38 1.61 6.84 -15.55
C ARG A 38 0.94 6.31 -14.28
N THR A 39 -0.21 5.66 -14.45
CA THR A 39 -0.92 5.04 -13.32
C THR A 39 -0.08 3.94 -12.68
N LYS A 40 0.62 3.11 -13.46
CA LYS A 40 1.54 2.09 -12.91
C LYS A 40 2.61 2.71 -12.02
N ARG A 41 3.31 3.73 -12.50
CA ARG A 41 4.36 4.42 -11.72
C ARG A 41 3.80 5.09 -10.47
N ALA A 42 2.62 5.70 -10.56
CA ALA A 42 1.98 6.33 -9.40
C ALA A 42 1.56 5.31 -8.34
N VAL A 43 1.06 4.15 -8.75
CA VAL A 43 0.71 3.05 -7.85
C VAL A 43 1.96 2.43 -7.21
N GLU A 44 2.99 2.13 -7.99
CA GLU A 44 4.27 1.59 -7.49
C GLU A 44 4.84 2.49 -6.38
N ARG A 45 4.86 3.80 -6.63
CA ARG A 45 5.35 4.78 -5.67
C ARG A 45 4.55 4.78 -4.36
N ASN A 46 3.23 4.68 -4.46
CA ASN A 46 2.37 4.61 -3.28
C ASN A 46 2.56 3.29 -2.50
N ILE A 47 2.77 2.16 -3.18
CA ILE A 47 3.09 0.89 -2.53
C ILE A 47 4.44 0.96 -1.80
N GLU A 48 5.44 1.65 -2.35
CA GLU A 48 6.71 1.89 -1.66
C GLU A 48 6.52 2.68 -0.34
N ILE A 49 5.72 3.74 -0.38
CA ILE A 49 5.41 4.57 0.80
C ILE A 49 4.72 3.72 1.86
N ILE A 50 3.69 2.96 1.48
CA ILE A 50 2.97 2.06 2.37
C ILE A 50 3.93 1.04 3.00
N GLY A 51 4.77 0.39 2.19
CA GLY A 51 5.71 -0.62 2.67
C GLY A 51 6.75 -0.05 3.64
N GLU A 52 7.25 1.16 3.39
CA GLU A 52 8.19 1.85 4.28
C GLU A 52 7.53 2.21 5.63
N ALA A 53 6.32 2.78 5.59
CA ALA A 53 5.58 3.14 6.78
C ALA A 53 5.23 1.90 7.63
N LEU A 54 4.77 0.81 7.01
CA LEU A 54 4.52 -0.46 7.70
C LEU A 54 5.78 -1.01 8.37
N ASN A 55 6.92 -0.98 7.68
CA ASN A 55 8.19 -1.44 8.25
C ASN A 55 8.62 -0.61 9.47
N ARG A 56 8.35 0.71 9.48
CA ARG A 56 8.63 1.58 10.62
C ARG A 56 7.70 1.29 11.80
N ILE A 57 6.40 1.13 11.54
CA ILE A 57 5.42 0.78 12.56
C ILE A 57 5.81 -0.52 13.26
N LEU A 58 6.04 -1.60 12.50
CA LEU A 58 6.35 -2.92 13.05
C LEU A 58 7.68 -2.96 13.81
N LYS A 59 8.67 -2.14 13.43
CA LYS A 59 9.94 -2.01 14.17
C LYS A 59 9.79 -1.20 15.46
N ARG A 60 8.83 -0.28 15.49
CA ARG A 60 8.58 0.59 16.63
C ARG A 60 7.72 -0.12 17.68
N ASP A 61 6.71 -0.84 17.23
CA ASP A 61 5.79 -1.59 18.06
C ASP A 61 5.39 -2.90 17.37
N GLU A 62 5.98 -4.00 17.84
CA GLU A 62 5.70 -5.35 17.33
C GLU A 62 4.33 -5.89 17.77
N THR A 63 3.64 -5.21 18.70
CA THR A 63 2.31 -5.63 19.17
C THR A 63 1.18 -5.24 18.21
N ILE A 64 1.46 -4.30 17.30
CA ILE A 64 0.51 -3.88 16.25
C ILE A 64 0.42 -4.98 15.20
N VAL A 65 -0.77 -5.56 15.06
CA VAL A 65 -1.06 -6.62 14.09
C VAL A 65 -1.78 -6.05 12.89
N ILE A 66 -1.11 -6.03 11.74
CA ILE A 66 -1.68 -5.66 10.43
C ILE A 66 -1.57 -6.86 9.51
N SER A 67 -2.69 -7.27 8.90
CA SER A 67 -2.75 -8.43 8.02
C SER A 67 -1.90 -8.22 6.77
N ASN A 68 -1.22 -9.27 6.33
CA ASN A 68 -0.37 -9.26 5.13
C ASN A 68 0.74 -8.19 5.11
N SER A 69 1.01 -7.51 6.22
CA SER A 69 2.05 -6.46 6.34
C SER A 69 3.40 -6.91 5.80
N ARG A 70 3.84 -8.14 6.15
CA ARG A 70 5.07 -8.74 5.61
C ARG A 70 5.06 -8.85 4.08
N LYS A 71 3.93 -9.28 3.47
CA LYS A 71 3.82 -9.38 2.00
C LYS A 71 3.94 -8.00 1.33
N ILE A 72 3.39 -6.96 1.94
CA ILE A 72 3.43 -5.60 1.41
C ILE A 72 4.86 -5.05 1.50
N VAL A 73 5.54 -5.24 2.63
CA VAL A 73 6.97 -4.91 2.81
C VAL A 73 7.85 -5.68 1.81
N ASP A 74 7.61 -6.97 1.63
CA ASP A 74 8.34 -7.81 0.66
C ASP A 74 8.09 -7.35 -0.78
N THR A 75 6.88 -6.89 -1.10
CA THR A 75 6.58 -6.33 -2.43
C THR A 75 7.35 -5.04 -2.66
N ARG A 76 7.39 -4.12 -1.68
CA ARG A 76 8.23 -2.92 -1.74
C ARG A 76 9.70 -3.28 -2.01
N ASN A 77 10.22 -4.30 -1.35
CA ASN A 77 11.60 -4.75 -1.58
C ASN A 77 11.79 -5.28 -3.01
N ARG A 78 10.81 -5.99 -3.57
CA ARG A 78 10.87 -6.45 -4.96
C ARG A 78 10.79 -5.30 -5.98
N ILE A 79 9.94 -4.30 -5.74
CA ILE A 79 9.82 -3.09 -6.58
C ILE A 79 11.17 -2.35 -6.63
N ILE A 80 11.81 -2.15 -5.47
CA ILE A 80 13.09 -1.41 -5.37
C ILE A 80 14.27 -2.21 -5.93
N HIS A 81 14.29 -3.53 -5.77
CA HIS A 81 15.44 -4.37 -6.11
C HIS A 81 15.41 -4.99 -7.52
N GLY A 82 14.34 -4.83 -8.31
CA GLY A 82 14.37 -5.29 -9.69
C GLY A 82 13.11 -5.01 -10.51
N TYR A 83 13.22 -4.05 -11.42
CA TYR A 83 12.25 -3.75 -12.48
C TYR A 83 11.88 -4.99 -13.35
N ASP A 84 12.74 -6.02 -13.39
CA ASP A 84 12.52 -7.25 -14.19
C ASP A 84 11.71 -8.34 -13.47
N THR A 85 11.26 -8.15 -12.22
CA THR A 85 10.66 -9.26 -11.44
C THR A 85 9.25 -9.03 -10.90
N VAL A 86 8.74 -7.79 -10.90
CA VAL A 86 7.37 -7.51 -10.43
C VAL A 86 6.46 -7.31 -11.62
N SER A 87 5.66 -8.31 -11.95
CA SER A 87 4.69 -8.20 -13.04
C SER A 87 3.50 -7.32 -12.64
N ASP A 88 2.89 -6.68 -13.64
CA ASP A 88 1.68 -5.88 -13.47
C ASP A 88 0.56 -6.67 -12.76
N ASP A 89 0.48 -8.00 -12.98
CA ASP A 89 -0.47 -8.89 -12.30
C ASP A 89 -0.28 -8.93 -10.78
N VAL A 90 0.98 -8.89 -10.31
CA VAL A 90 1.29 -8.91 -8.88
C VAL A 90 0.84 -7.61 -8.25
N ILE A 91 1.19 -6.47 -8.85
CA ILE A 91 0.76 -5.16 -8.36
C ILE A 91 -0.77 -5.04 -8.38
N TRP A 92 -1.40 -5.47 -9.47
CA TRP A 92 -2.85 -5.48 -9.58
C TRP A 92 -3.51 -6.34 -8.49
N GLY A 93 -2.94 -7.50 -8.20
CA GLY A 93 -3.39 -8.37 -7.11
C GLY A 93 -3.36 -7.67 -5.75
N ILE A 94 -2.35 -6.82 -5.50
CA ILE A 94 -2.23 -6.02 -4.28
C ILE A 94 -3.33 -4.95 -4.22
N ILE A 95 -3.51 -4.19 -5.30
CA ILE A 95 -4.55 -3.13 -5.40
C ILE A 95 -5.93 -3.71 -5.10
N ILE A 96 -6.28 -4.86 -5.68
CA ILE A 96 -7.63 -5.40 -5.58
C ILE A 96 -7.87 -6.16 -4.27
N ARG A 97 -6.86 -6.85 -3.73
CA ARG A 97 -7.06 -7.76 -2.59
C ARG A 97 -6.53 -7.25 -1.27
N TYR A 98 -5.40 -6.55 -1.27
CA TYR A 98 -4.72 -6.19 -0.02
C TYR A 98 -4.97 -4.75 0.40
N ILE A 99 -4.99 -3.81 -0.55
CA ILE A 99 -5.21 -2.39 -0.24
C ILE A 99 -6.55 -2.14 0.48
N PRO A 100 -7.69 -2.73 0.08
CA PRO A 100 -8.96 -2.50 0.80
C PRO A 100 -8.95 -3.04 2.24
N ILE A 101 -8.29 -4.18 2.45
CA ILE A 101 -8.15 -4.78 3.80
C ILE A 101 -7.26 -3.87 4.65
N LEU A 102 -6.11 -3.48 4.12
CA LEU A 102 -5.18 -2.59 4.81
C LEU A 102 -5.86 -1.27 5.17
N GLN A 103 -6.61 -0.67 4.26
CA GLN A 103 -7.34 0.58 4.54
C GLN A 103 -8.23 0.46 5.78
N THR A 104 -8.97 -0.65 5.87
CA THR A 104 -9.87 -0.93 6.99
C THR A 104 -9.08 -1.07 8.30
N GLU A 105 -7.99 -1.83 8.29
CA GLU A 105 -7.14 -2.03 9.47
C GLU A 105 -6.50 -0.73 9.96
N ILE A 106 -6.00 0.10 9.04
CA ILE A 106 -5.38 1.39 9.35
C ILE A 106 -6.40 2.35 9.94
N GLN A 107 -7.62 2.38 9.41
CA GLN A 107 -8.69 3.23 9.95
C GLN A 107 -9.06 2.81 11.37
N ILE A 108 -9.18 1.49 11.63
CA ILE A 108 -9.44 0.97 12.97
C ILE A 108 -8.33 1.41 13.95
N LEU A 109 -7.05 1.26 13.57
CA LEU A 109 -5.93 1.66 14.41
C LEU A 109 -5.88 3.17 14.68
N LEU A 110 -6.26 4.00 13.71
CA LEU A 110 -6.33 5.45 13.88
C LEU A 110 -7.47 5.90 14.79
N ASP A 111 -8.56 5.14 14.84
CA ASP A 111 -9.72 5.39 15.68
C ASP A 111 -9.54 4.85 17.12
N GLU A 112 -8.46 4.11 17.41
CA GLU A 112 -8.10 3.71 18.77
C GLU A 112 -7.64 4.91 19.62
N PRO A 113 -8.09 5.00 20.89
CA PRO A 113 -7.80 6.13 21.78
C PRO A 113 -6.29 6.35 22.08
#